data_AF-A0AAW2KNX4-F1
#
_entry.id   AF-A0AAW2KNX4-F1
#
_cell.length_a   1.000
_cell.length_b   1.000
_cell.length_c   1.000
_cell.angle_alpha   90.00
_cell.angle_beta   90.00
_cell.angle_gamma   90.00
#
_symmetry.space_group_name_H-M   'P 1'
#
loop_
_entity.id
_entity.type
_entity.pdbx_description
1 polymer ?
#
loop_
_entity_poly.entity_id
_entity_poly.type
_entity_poly.pdbx_seq_one_letter_code
_entity_poly.pdbx_strand_id
1 'polypeptide(L)'
;MATKMRRSISDKALLRRPTMKKKDDESKNNRFLITINVFGSAGPIRFVVDEDDNAAGVIETALKLYGREGRLPVLGSDINCFVIYPANAGFDALKPSEAIGSRGVRNFVLCKNQSKPNMTESRSQVVDGKGRGWRAWLQKSLSLKIISH
;
A
#
# COMPACT_ATOMS: atom_id res chain seq x y z
N MET A 1 48.22 -66.25 -34.85
CA MET A 1 48.59 -64.92 -34.31
C MET A 1 47.32 -64.20 -33.92
N ALA A 2 47.01 -64.11 -32.62
CA ALA A 2 45.73 -63.60 -32.11
C ALA A 2 45.84 -62.11 -31.77
N THR A 3 45.13 -61.25 -32.51
CA THR A 3 45.12 -59.80 -32.30
C THR A 3 43.97 -59.37 -31.38
N LYS A 4 44.38 -59.15 -30.13
CA LYS A 4 43.82 -58.32 -29.05
C LYS A 4 42.67 -57.36 -29.44
N MET A 5 41.47 -57.67 -28.97
CA MET A 5 40.32 -56.76 -28.94
C MET A 5 40.51 -55.71 -27.84
N ARG A 6 40.48 -54.41 -28.18
CA ARG A 6 40.39 -53.30 -27.23
C ARG A 6 38.99 -52.70 -27.29
N ARG A 7 38.24 -52.77 -26.18
CA ARG A 7 37.06 -51.95 -25.93
C ARG A 7 37.54 -50.58 -25.46
N SER A 8 37.08 -49.51 -26.09
CA SER A 8 37.31 -48.12 -25.67
C SER A 8 35.98 -47.47 -25.32
N ILE A 9 36.02 -46.61 -24.31
CA ILE A 9 34.95 -46.20 -23.40
C ILE A 9 34.57 -44.75 -23.75
N SER A 10 33.25 -44.49 -23.74
CA SER A 10 32.56 -43.23 -23.47
C SER A 10 33.03 -41.93 -24.15
N ASP A 11 32.15 -41.37 -24.98
CA ASP A 11 31.96 -39.92 -25.11
C ASP A 11 30.47 -39.61 -25.33
N LYS A 12 29.69 -39.65 -24.24
CA LYS A 12 28.38 -38.99 -24.16
C LYS A 12 28.44 -37.91 -23.10
N ALA A 13 29.22 -36.88 -23.38
CA ALA A 13 29.13 -35.61 -22.69
C ALA A 13 29.20 -34.51 -23.74
N LEU A 14 28.69 -33.32 -23.39
CA LEU A 14 28.67 -32.10 -24.19
C LEU A 14 27.42 -31.84 -25.03
N LEU A 15 26.26 -31.79 -24.36
CA LEU A 15 25.31 -30.68 -24.56
C LEU A 15 24.58 -30.39 -23.24
N ARG A 16 25.32 -29.94 -22.21
CA ARG A 16 24.68 -29.24 -21.08
C ARG A 16 24.48 -27.80 -21.51
N ARG A 17 23.27 -27.48 -21.99
CA ARG A 17 22.82 -26.09 -22.10
C ARG A 17 22.98 -25.46 -20.70
N PRO A 18 23.70 -24.34 -20.53
CA PRO A 18 23.59 -23.59 -19.30
C PRO A 18 22.16 -23.06 -19.26
N THR A 19 21.30 -23.71 -18.47
CA THR A 19 20.07 -23.10 -18.00
C THR A 19 20.51 -21.84 -17.27
N MET A 20 20.28 -20.69 -17.88
CA MET A 20 20.34 -19.41 -17.19
C MET A 20 19.41 -19.56 -16.00
N LYS A 21 19.98 -19.80 -14.82
CA LYS A 21 19.27 -19.61 -13.57
C LYS A 21 18.89 -18.14 -13.62
N LYS A 22 17.62 -17.85 -13.93
CA LYS A 22 17.03 -16.59 -13.51
C LYS A 22 17.40 -16.50 -12.04
N LYS A 23 18.17 -15.47 -11.69
CA LYS A 23 18.17 -15.01 -10.31
C LYS A 23 16.71 -14.65 -10.10
N ASP A 24 15.98 -15.54 -9.45
CA ASP A 24 14.83 -15.11 -8.68
C ASP A 24 15.45 -14.09 -7.74
N ASP A 25 15.34 -12.81 -8.10
CA ASP A 25 15.37 -11.78 -7.08
C ASP A 25 14.24 -12.21 -6.16
N GLU A 26 14.62 -12.85 -5.07
CA GLU A 26 13.78 -13.03 -3.91
C GLU A 26 13.58 -11.61 -3.35
N SER A 27 12.86 -10.78 -4.11
CA SER A 27 12.25 -9.57 -3.61
C SER A 27 11.40 -10.08 -2.48
N LYS A 28 11.87 -9.86 -1.26
CA LYS A 28 11.13 -10.18 -0.05
C LYS A 28 9.84 -9.38 -0.16
N ASN A 29 8.80 -10.00 -0.70
CA ASN A 29 7.49 -9.39 -0.90
C ASN A 29 6.87 -9.24 0.48
N ASN A 30 7.29 -8.17 1.16
CA ASN A 30 6.87 -7.80 2.49
C ASN A 30 5.47 -7.22 2.41
N ARG A 31 4.50 -8.13 2.20
CA ARG A 31 3.08 -7.79 2.18
C ARG A 31 2.58 -7.63 3.59
N PHE A 32 1.82 -6.57 3.83
CA PHE A 32 1.23 -6.32 5.12
C PHE A 32 -0.16 -5.71 5.00
N LEU A 33 -0.98 -5.98 6.02
CA LEU A 33 -2.31 -5.43 6.12
C LEU A 33 -2.23 -3.99 6.63
N ILE A 34 -2.86 -3.07 5.90
CA ILE A 34 -3.05 -1.69 6.33
C ILE A 34 -4.50 -1.41 6.66
N THR A 35 -4.71 -0.37 7.47
CA THR A 35 -6.01 0.17 7.84
C THR A 35 -6.08 1.62 7.37
N ILE A 36 -7.04 1.94 6.50
CA ILE A 36 -7.32 3.29 6.03
C ILE A 36 -8.58 3.81 6.71
N ASN A 37 -8.46 4.86 7.52
CA ASN A 37 -9.60 5.58 8.06
C ASN A 37 -9.95 6.73 7.11
N VAL A 38 -11.10 6.65 6.45
CA VAL A 38 -11.56 7.77 5.62
C VAL A 38 -12.21 8.82 6.51
N PHE A 39 -11.76 10.06 6.38
CA PHE A 39 -12.31 11.17 7.16
C PHE A 39 -13.81 11.34 6.90
N GLY A 40 -14.60 11.34 7.98
CA GLY A 40 -16.06 11.46 7.92
C GLY A 40 -16.81 10.16 7.60
N SER A 41 -16.12 9.04 7.40
CA SER A 41 -16.77 7.74 7.19
C SER A 41 -17.12 7.04 8.51
N ALA A 42 -18.05 6.09 8.45
CA ALA A 42 -18.51 5.28 9.59
C ALA A 42 -17.44 4.30 10.13
N GLY A 43 -16.32 4.10 9.44
CA GLY A 43 -15.26 3.20 9.89
C GLY A 43 -14.10 3.04 8.90
N PRO A 44 -13.12 2.18 9.21
CA PRO A 44 -11.97 1.96 8.36
C PRO A 44 -12.24 0.97 7.21
N ILE A 45 -11.37 1.01 6.21
CA ILE A 45 -11.19 -0.02 5.18
C ILE A 45 -9.85 -0.69 5.40
N ARG A 46 -9.77 -2.00 5.17
CA ARG A 46 -8.55 -2.79 5.38
C ARG A 46 -8.23 -3.62 4.15
N PHE A 47 -6.98 -3.57 3.70
CA PHE A 47 -6.49 -4.37 2.59
C PHE A 47 -4.98 -4.55 2.68
N VAL A 48 -4.46 -5.54 1.95
CA VAL A 48 -3.04 -5.88 1.92
C VAL A 48 -2.35 -5.06 0.83
N VAL A 49 -1.17 -4.54 1.16
CA VAL A 49 -0.27 -3.81 0.27
C VAL A 49 1.13 -4.40 0.36
N ASP A 50 1.93 -4.17 -0.67
CA ASP A 50 3.38 -4.41 -0.64
C ASP A 50 4.11 -3.21 0.01
N GLU A 51 5.29 -3.45 0.57
CA GLU A 51 6.12 -2.41 1.20
C GLU A 51 6.48 -1.28 0.24
N ASP A 52 6.71 -1.64 -1.02
CA ASP A 52 7.10 -0.75 -2.11
C ASP A 52 5.91 -0.08 -2.83
N ASP A 53 4.67 -0.37 -2.42
CA ASP A 53 3.50 0.25 -3.04
C ASP A 53 3.49 1.76 -2.80
N ASN A 54 3.35 2.52 -3.89
CA ASN A 54 3.27 3.98 -3.82
C ASN A 54 1.97 4.45 -3.15
N ALA A 55 2.04 5.52 -2.37
CA ALA A 55 0.89 6.11 -1.71
C ALA A 55 -0.26 6.45 -2.68
N ALA A 56 0.03 6.90 -3.91
CA ALA A 56 -0.98 7.15 -4.93
C ALA A 56 -1.79 5.90 -5.29
N GLY A 57 -1.13 4.75 -5.48
CA GLY A 57 -1.79 3.47 -5.78
C GLY A 57 -2.60 2.94 -4.60
N VAL A 58 -2.11 3.17 -3.38
CA VAL A 58 -2.84 2.86 -2.15
C VAL A 58 -4.11 3.71 -2.04
N ILE A 59 -4.04 5.01 -2.36
CA ILE A 59 -5.22 5.90 -2.40
C ILE A 59 -6.22 5.41 -3.44
N GLU A 60 -5.77 5.11 -4.66
CA GLU A 60 -6.64 4.61 -5.73
C GLU A 60 -7.39 3.34 -5.29
N THR A 61 -6.66 2.38 -4.72
CA THR A 61 -7.22 1.12 -4.23
C THR A 61 -8.22 1.37 -3.10
N ALA A 62 -7.89 2.26 -2.16
CA ALA A 62 -8.79 2.64 -1.08
C ALA A 62 -10.10 3.26 -1.61
N LEU A 63 -10.04 4.17 -2.59
CA LEU A 63 -11.23 4.79 -3.20
C LEU A 63 -12.10 3.76 -3.92
N LYS A 64 -11.50 2.83 -4.67
CA LYS A 64 -12.22 1.74 -5.34
C LYS A 64 -12.94 0.83 -4.34
N LEU A 65 -12.24 0.39 -3.29
CA LEU A 65 -12.83 -0.44 -2.24
C LEU A 65 -13.94 0.30 -1.50
N TYR A 66 -13.73 1.58 -1.19
CA TYR A 66 -14.69 2.43 -0.51
C TYR A 66 -16.01 2.57 -1.29
N GLY A 67 -15.91 2.86 -2.60
CA GLY A 67 -17.08 2.94 -3.47
C GLY A 67 -17.77 1.59 -3.64
N ARG A 68 -17.00 0.50 -3.74
CA ARG A 68 -17.53 -0.87 -3.85
C ARG A 68 -18.32 -1.30 -2.61
N GLU A 69 -17.90 -0.85 -1.42
CA GLU A 69 -18.63 -1.07 -0.17
C GLU A 69 -19.88 -0.18 -0.04
N GLY A 70 -20.12 0.77 -0.96
CA GLY A 70 -21.28 1.67 -0.90
C GLY A 70 -21.24 2.62 0.28
N ARG A 71 -20.03 2.97 0.76
CA ARG A 71 -19.87 3.77 1.98
C ARG A 71 -20.22 5.23 1.76
N LEU A 72 -20.58 5.88 2.87
CA LEU A 72 -20.83 7.31 2.95
C LEU A 72 -19.77 8.01 3.82
N PRO A 73 -19.35 9.24 3.46
CA PRO A 73 -19.79 10.04 2.31
C PRO A 73 -19.31 9.48 0.97
N VAL A 74 -20.04 9.72 -0.12
CA VAL A 74 -19.63 9.30 -1.47
C VAL A 74 -18.34 10.01 -1.86
N LEU A 75 -17.31 9.23 -2.14
CA LEU A 75 -16.03 9.73 -2.61
C LEU A 75 -15.98 9.67 -4.13
N GLY A 76 -15.32 10.65 -4.75
CA GLY A 76 -14.96 10.58 -6.17
C GLY A 76 -13.77 9.66 -6.40
N SER A 77 -13.38 9.52 -7.67
CA SER A 77 -12.23 8.69 -8.09
C SER A 77 -10.95 9.48 -8.36
N ASP A 78 -10.98 10.81 -8.28
CA ASP A 78 -9.79 11.64 -8.53
C ASP A 78 -8.82 11.57 -7.34
N ILE A 79 -7.72 10.85 -7.53
CA ILE A 79 -6.65 10.63 -6.55
C ILE A 79 -6.04 11.96 -6.08
N ASN A 80 -5.95 12.97 -6.96
CA ASN A 80 -5.30 14.24 -6.64
C ASN A 80 -6.10 15.08 -5.63
N CYS A 81 -7.39 14.78 -5.48
CA CYS A 81 -8.23 15.38 -4.45
C CYS A 81 -8.05 14.74 -3.07
N PHE A 82 -7.13 13.79 -2.89
CA PHE A 82 -6.93 13.10 -1.62
C PHE A 82 -5.49 13.15 -1.15
N VAL A 83 -5.33 13.15 0.17
CA VAL A 83 -4.06 13.10 0.87
C VAL A 83 -4.16 12.06 1.97
N ILE A 84 -3.12 11.23 2.08
CA ILE A 84 -3.03 10.17 3.09
C ILE A 84 -2.01 10.57 4.17
N TYR A 85 -2.43 10.41 5.43
CA TYR A 85 -1.63 10.71 6.62
C TYR A 85 -1.37 9.43 7.41
N PRO A 86 -0.13 9.17 7.86
CA PRO A 86 0.11 8.18 8.90
C PRO A 86 -0.64 8.55 10.18
N ALA A 87 -1.28 7.57 10.82
CA ALA A 87 -2.10 7.82 12.00
C ALA A 87 -1.31 7.97 13.31
N ASN A 88 0.01 8.12 13.23
CA ASN A 88 0.89 8.32 14.39
C ASN A 88 1.25 9.80 14.54
N ALA A 89 1.33 10.30 15.79
CA ALA A 89 1.65 11.70 16.04
C ALA A 89 3.09 12.00 15.62
N GLY A 90 3.25 13.00 14.75
CA GLY A 90 4.55 13.51 14.30
C GLY A 90 4.85 13.29 12.82
N PHE A 91 4.02 12.53 12.10
CA PHE A 91 4.21 12.33 10.66
C PHE A 91 3.36 13.26 9.81
N ASP A 92 3.98 13.80 8.77
CA ASP A 92 3.31 14.59 7.74
C ASP A 92 2.59 13.73 6.71
N ALA A 93 1.88 14.36 5.78
CA ALA A 93 1.29 13.66 4.64
C ALA A 93 2.33 12.82 3.87
N LEU A 94 1.92 11.68 3.33
CA LEU A 94 2.74 10.95 2.36
C LEU A 94 2.72 11.67 1.02
N LYS A 95 3.87 11.74 0.35
CA LYS A 95 3.91 12.17 -1.05
C LYS A 95 3.31 11.07 -1.94
N PRO A 96 2.69 11.40 -3.09
CA PRO A 96 2.09 10.39 -3.97
C PRO A 96 3.07 9.29 -4.44
N SER A 97 4.35 9.63 -4.59
CA SER A 97 5.44 8.71 -5.00
C SER A 97 6.18 8.07 -3.83
N GLU A 98 5.74 8.31 -2.59
CA GLU A 98 6.36 7.73 -1.40
C GLU A 98 5.83 6.31 -1.18
N ALA A 99 6.73 5.37 -0.91
CA ALA A 99 6.37 3.99 -0.58
C ALA A 99 5.61 3.93 0.75
N ILE A 100 4.51 3.19 0.79
CA ILE A 100 3.61 3.09 1.95
C ILE A 100 4.30 2.46 3.16
N GLY A 101 5.25 1.55 2.93
CA GLY A 101 6.03 0.88 3.96
C GLY A 101 7.15 1.73 4.59
N SER A 102 7.54 2.84 3.94
CA SER A 102 8.73 3.63 4.32
C SER A 102 8.75 4.14 5.76
N ARG A 103 7.57 4.33 6.37
CA ARG A 103 7.42 4.84 7.74
C ARG A 103 7.10 3.76 8.78
N GLY A 104 7.04 2.49 8.39
CA GLY A 104 6.76 1.36 9.29
C GLY A 104 5.39 1.40 9.98
N VAL A 105 4.46 2.24 9.49
CA VAL A 105 3.11 2.40 10.03
C VAL A 105 2.11 1.55 9.26
N ARG A 106 1.06 1.10 9.94
CA ARG A 106 -0.02 0.28 9.33
C ARG A 106 -1.39 0.93 9.35
N ASN A 107 -1.54 2.02 10.12
CA ASN A 107 -2.79 2.77 10.20
C ASN A 107 -2.59 4.13 9.56
N PHE A 108 -3.51 4.49 8.67
CA PHE A 108 -3.50 5.74 7.93
C PHE A 108 -4.87 6.39 7.96
N VAL A 109 -4.90 7.66 7.60
CA VAL A 109 -6.10 8.47 7.46
C VAL A 109 -6.13 9.08 6.08
N LEU A 110 -7.21 8.88 5.35
CA LEU A 110 -7.44 9.43 4.03
C LEU A 110 -8.35 10.66 4.15
N CYS A 111 -7.84 11.81 3.71
CA CYS A 111 -8.54 13.08 3.74
C CYS A 111 -8.76 13.60 2.32
N LYS A 112 -9.93 14.22 2.07
CA LYS A 112 -10.19 14.95 0.84
C LYS A 112 -9.50 16.32 0.93
N ASN A 113 -8.50 16.56 0.10
CA ASN A 113 -7.82 17.84 -0.05
C ASN A 113 -8.58 18.71 -1.07
N GLN A 114 -9.18 19.79 -0.59
CA GLN A 114 -9.97 20.70 -1.41
C GLN A 114 -9.07 21.78 -2.03
N SER A 115 -8.15 21.39 -2.92
CA SER A 115 -7.32 22.37 -3.64
C SER A 115 -8.01 22.94 -4.90
N LYS A 116 -9.20 22.43 -5.28
CA LYS A 116 -10.01 22.98 -6.37
C LYS A 116 -11.49 23.01 -6.00
N PRO A 117 -12.13 24.20 -5.91
CA PRO A 117 -13.57 24.30 -5.76
C PRO A 117 -14.21 24.10 -7.13
N ASN A 118 -14.77 22.93 -7.40
CA ASN A 118 -15.86 22.87 -8.37
C ASN A 118 -17.11 23.39 -7.64
N MET A 119 -17.51 24.61 -7.98
CA MET A 119 -18.74 25.25 -7.54
C MET A 119 -19.94 24.38 -7.94
N THR A 120 -20.42 23.54 -7.03
CA THR A 120 -21.83 23.17 -6.82
C THR A 120 -21.88 22.07 -5.78
N GLU A 121 -21.73 22.43 -4.51
CA GLU A 121 -22.59 21.88 -3.45
C GLU A 121 -22.45 22.77 -2.22
N SER A 122 -23.58 23.27 -1.74
CA SER A 122 -23.68 24.15 -0.58
C SER A 122 -23.05 23.54 0.67
N ARG A 123 -22.30 24.40 1.40
CA ARG A 123 -21.98 24.30 2.84
C ARG A 123 -20.89 23.23 3.15
N SER A 124 -19.67 23.52 3.57
CA SER A 124 -19.14 24.64 4.36
C SER A 124 -17.62 24.74 4.17
N GLN A 125 -17.14 25.86 3.61
CA GLN A 125 -15.78 26.33 3.82
C GLN A 125 -15.70 26.88 5.25
N VAL A 126 -15.17 26.09 6.19
CA VAL A 126 -14.32 26.60 7.29
C VAL A 126 -13.50 25.40 7.79
N VAL A 127 -12.25 25.25 7.38
CA VAL A 127 -11.17 24.79 8.28
C VAL A 127 -9.84 25.36 7.75
N ASP A 128 -9.74 26.69 7.76
CA ASP A 128 -8.46 27.31 8.09
C ASP A 128 -8.46 27.45 9.62
N GLY A 129 -7.59 26.70 10.30
CA GLY A 129 -7.51 26.71 11.77
C GLY A 129 -7.21 25.37 12.41
N LYS A 130 -5.92 25.09 12.65
CA LYS A 130 -5.40 24.25 13.75
C LYS A 130 -6.18 22.94 14.02
N GLY A 131 -5.99 21.97 13.14
CA GLY A 131 -6.43 20.58 13.32
C GLY A 131 -5.68 19.86 14.45
N ARG A 132 -5.97 20.20 15.72
CA ARG A 132 -5.55 19.43 16.91
C ARG A 132 -6.63 18.46 17.41
N GLY A 133 -7.91 18.68 17.07
CA GLY A 133 -9.05 17.88 17.57
C GLY A 133 -9.16 16.48 16.94
N TRP A 134 -9.14 16.39 15.62
CA TRP A 134 -9.24 15.11 14.90
C TRP A 134 -8.06 14.17 15.17
N ARG A 135 -6.83 14.71 15.33
CA ARG A 135 -5.65 13.93 15.70
C ARG A 135 -5.82 13.26 17.08
N ALA A 136 -6.31 14.01 18.07
CA ALA A 136 -6.56 13.47 19.40
C ALA A 136 -7.70 12.44 19.42
N TRP A 137 -8.73 12.62 18.58
CA TRP A 137 -9.82 11.65 18.41
C TRP A 137 -9.33 10.36 17.72
N LEU A 138 -8.55 10.49 16.64
CA LEU A 138 -7.97 9.36 15.92
C LEU A 138 -7.03 8.54 16.79
N GLN A 139 -6.17 9.18 17.59
CA GLN A 139 -5.27 8.47 18.49
C GLN A 139 -6.03 7.59 19.49
N LYS A 140 -7.16 8.07 20.04
CA LYS A 140 -8.01 7.31 20.96
C LYS A 140 -8.78 6.18 20.27
N SER A 141 -9.23 6.40 19.03
CA SER A 141 -9.96 5.39 18.26
C SER A 141 -9.07 4.29 17.70
N LEU A 142 -7.78 4.58 17.46
CA LEU A 142 -6.82 3.65 16.85
C LEU A 142 -5.94 2.95 17.88
N SER A 143 -5.95 3.38 19.14
CA SER A 143 -5.30 2.69 20.26
C SER A 143 -6.06 1.46 20.76
N LEU A 144 -7.00 0.91 19.99
CA LEU A 144 -7.60 -0.41 20.27
C LEU A 144 -6.48 -1.44 20.22
N LYS A 145 -5.86 -1.65 21.40
CA LYS A 145 -4.83 -2.65 21.69
C LYS A 145 -5.27 -3.97 21.05
N ILE A 146 -4.56 -4.35 20.00
CA ILE A 146 -4.50 -5.75 19.58
C ILE A 146 -3.72 -6.43 20.71
N ILE A 147 -4.45 -7.01 21.66
CA ILE A 147 -3.87 -7.92 22.65
C ILE A 147 -3.44 -9.15 21.83
N SER A 148 -2.13 -9.25 21.57
CA SER A 148 -1.55 -10.53 21.16
C SER A 148 -1.56 -11.43 22.39
N HIS A 149 -2.27 -12.55 22.30
CA HIS A 149 -2.13 -13.67 23.23
C HIS A 149 -0.99 -14.58 22.75
#